data_AF-A0A485B6B4-F1
#
_entry.id   AF-A0A485B6B4-F1
#
_cell.length_a   1.000
_cell.length_b   1.000
_cell.length_c   1.000
_cell.angle_alpha   90.00
_cell.angle_beta   90.00
_cell.angle_gamma   90.00
#
_symmetry.space_group_name_H-M   'P 1'
#
loop_
_entity.id
_entity.type
_entity.pdbx_description
1 polymer ?
#
loop_
_entity_poly.entity_id
_entity_poly.type
_entity_poly.pdbx_seq_one_letter_code
_entity_poly.pdbx_strand_id
1 'polypeptide(L)' 'MGGSTNTVLHLLAAAQEAEIDFTMSDIDKRSRKVPQLCKVAPSTQKYHMEDVHRAGGVLGILGELDRAELLNRDVKTF' A
#
# COMPACT_ATOMS: atom_id res chain seq x y z
N MET A 1 -2.74 4.55 2.01
CA MET A 1 -3.05 4.64 3.46
C MET A 1 -2.11 5.56 4.24
N GLY A 2 -0.93 5.94 3.71
CA GLY A 2 0.06 6.67 4.50
C GLY A 2 0.64 5.80 5.62
N GLY A 3 1.12 4.61 5.25
CA GLY A 3 1.63 3.61 6.20
C GLY A 3 2.93 4.05 6.88
N SER A 4 3.41 3.21 7.81
CA SER A 4 4.67 3.44 8.51
C SER A 4 5.86 3.48 7.54
N THR A 5 6.80 4.40 7.75
CA THR A 5 8.07 4.41 7.01
C THR A 5 8.86 3.11 7.21
N ASN A 6 8.66 2.39 8.32
CA ASN A 6 9.26 1.07 8.55
C ASN A 6 8.79 0.01 7.56
N THR A 7 7.62 0.18 6.93
CA THR A 7 7.15 -0.73 5.88
C THR A 7 8.12 -0.76 4.68
N VAL A 8 8.85 0.32 4.42
CA VAL A 8 9.92 0.35 3.40
C VAL A 8 11.01 -0.66 3.74
N LEU A 9 11.49 -0.68 4.99
CA LEU A 9 12.54 -1.60 5.43
C LEU A 9 12.08 -3.05 5.34
N HIS A 10 10.87 -3.34 5.83
CA HIS A 10 10.32 -4.69 5.79
C HIS A 10 10.08 -5.19 4.36
N LEU A 11 9.63 -4.31 3.45
CA LEU A 11 9.42 -4.69 2.05
C LEU A 11 10.73 -4.98 1.33
N LEU A 12 11.77 -4.17 1.56
CA LEU A 12 13.11 -4.41 0.99
C LEU A 12 13.72 -5.71 1.53
N ALA A 13 13.60 -5.97 2.84
CA ALA A 13 14.06 -7.22 3.43
C ALA A 13 13.32 -8.44 2.84
N ALA A 14 12.00 -8.36 2.70
CA ALA A 14 11.21 -9.43 2.09
C ALA A 14 11.59 -9.68 0.62
N ALA A 15 11.86 -8.63 -0.15
CA ALA A 15 12.32 -8.76 -1.53
C ALA A 15 13.72 -9.40 -1.61
N GLN A 16 14.62 -9.02 -0.70
CA GLN A 16 15.95 -9.62 -0.61
C GLN A 16 15.88 -11.12 -0.30
N GLU A 17 15.07 -11.53 0.68
CA GLU A 17 14.85 -12.95 1.02
C GLU A 17 14.18 -13.75 -0.11
N ALA A 18 13.38 -13.08 -0.94
CA ALA A 18 12.75 -13.67 -2.13
C ALA A 18 13.65 -13.64 -3.37
N GLU A 19 14.89 -13.12 -3.26
CA GLU A 19 15.82 -12.92 -4.38
C GLU A 19 15.22 -12.07 -5.53
N ILE A 20 14.36 -11.12 -5.19
CA ILE A 20 13.74 -10.20 -6.15
C ILE A 20 14.57 -8.91 -6.21
N ASP A 21 14.96 -8.51 -7.43
CA ASP A 21 15.60 -7.21 -7.68
C ASP A 21 14.57 -6.06 -7.49
N PHE A 22 14.42 -5.62 -6.24
CA PHE A 22 13.52 -4.55 -5.85
C PHE A 22 14.24 -3.57 -4.93
N THR A 23 14.32 -2.32 -5.36
CA THR A 23 15.18 -1.31 -4.74
C THR A 23 14.39 -0.11 -4.23
N MET A 24 15.07 0.76 -3.48
CA MET A 24 14.49 2.04 -3.07
C MET A 24 14.07 2.93 -4.25
N SER A 25 14.73 2.80 -5.40
CA SER A 25 14.35 3.54 -6.62
C SER A 25 12.97 3.13 -7.12
N ASP A 26 12.62 1.84 -6.98
CA ASP A 26 11.32 1.33 -7.42
C ASP A 26 10.19 1.82 -6.53
N ILE A 27 10.46 1.93 -5.22
CA ILE A 27 9.55 2.55 -4.25
C ILE A 27 9.32 4.03 -4.59
N ASP A 28 10.38 4.81 -4.87
CA ASP A 28 10.24 6.23 -5.25
C ASP A 28 9.44 6.41 -6.55
N LYS A 29 9.74 5.62 -7.58
CA LYS A 29 9.00 5.66 -8.86
C LYS A 29 7.51 5.35 -8.66
N ARG A 30 7.18 4.39 -7.79
CA ARG A 30 5.78 4.04 -7.46
C ARG A 30 5.10 5.09 -6.61
N SER A 31 5.78 5.67 -5.61
CA SER A 31 5.18 6.65 -4.69
C SER A 31 4.68 7.91 -5.42
N ARG A 32 5.35 8.30 -6.51
CA ARG A 32 4.94 9.42 -7.38
C ARG A 32 3.66 9.17 -8.16
N LYS A 33 3.26 7.91 -8.35
CA LYS A 33 2.07 7.51 -9.14
C LYS A 33 0.90 7.09 -8.27
N VAL A 34 1.16 6.53 -7.08
CA VAL A 34 0.11 5.97 -6.22
C VAL A 34 -0.44 7.04 -5.28
N PRO A 35 -1.72 7.41 -5.38
CA PRO A 35 -2.32 8.43 -4.53
C PRO A 35 -2.54 7.93 -3.10
N GLN A 36 -2.58 8.85 -2.14
CA GLN A 36 -3.00 8.55 -0.79
C GLN A 36 -4.55 8.52 -0.68
N LEU A 37 -5.13 7.34 -0.82
CA LEU A 37 -6.59 7.14 -0.85
C LEU A 37 -7.29 7.22 0.53
N CYS A 38 -6.57 7.02 1.63
CA CYS A 38 -7.15 7.09 2.96
C CYS A 38 -6.18 7.71 3.98
N LYS A 39 -6.76 8.28 5.04
CA LYS A 39 -6.05 8.77 6.22
C LYS A 39 -6.52 7.95 7.42
N VAL A 40 -5.57 7.50 8.23
CA VAL A 40 -5.83 6.75 9.46
C VAL A 40 -4.79 7.15 10.50
N ALA A 41 -5.10 7.00 11.78
CA ALA A 41 -4.13 7.19 12.85
C ALA A 41 -2.86 6.34 12.59
N PRO A 42 -1.65 6.88 12.81
CA PRO A 42 -1.35 8.18 13.44
C PRO A 42 -1.36 9.39 12.48
N SER A 43 -1.51 9.19 11.17
CA SER A 43 -1.49 10.28 10.17
C SER A 43 -2.65 11.28 10.32
N THR A 44 -3.69 10.90 11.07
CA THR A 44 -4.76 11.78 11.51
C THR A 44 -5.30 11.30 12.86
N GLN A 45 -5.72 12.23 13.72
CA GLN A 45 -6.39 11.91 14.99
C GLN A 45 -7.90 11.63 14.82
N LYS A 46 -8.44 11.77 13.59
CA LYS A 46 -9.89 11.72 13.34
C LYS A 46 -10.43 10.34 12.96
N TYR A 47 -9.60 9.49 12.39
CA TYR A 47 -10.03 8.21 11.81
C TYR A 47 -9.13 7.09 12.29
N HIS A 48 -9.74 6.00 12.76
CA HIS A 48 -9.07 4.81 13.24
C HIS A 48 -9.23 3.64 12.25
N MET A 49 -8.56 2.52 12.50
CA MET A 49 -8.59 1.36 11.60
C MET A 49 -10.00 0.77 11.48
N GLU A 50 -10.81 0.87 12.51
CA GLU A 50 -12.21 0.45 12.52
C GLU A 50 -13.04 1.30 11.55
N ASP A 51 -12.74 2.59 11.43
CA ASP A 51 -13.42 3.48 10.48
C ASP A 51 -13.03 3.15 9.05
N VAL A 52 -11.75 2.83 8.82
CA VAL A 52 -11.29 2.32 7.51
C VAL A 52 -12.02 1.02 7.17
N HIS A 53 -12.15 0.10 8.12
CA HIS A 53 -12.87 -1.17 7.91
C HIS A 53 -14.34 -0.92 7.56
N ARG A 54 -15.04 -0.06 8.30
CA ARG A 54 -16.44 0.32 8.03
C ARG A 54 -16.62 0.99 6.67
N ALA A 55 -15.63 1.74 6.20
CA ALA A 55 -15.63 2.39 4.88
C ALA A 55 -15.33 1.44 3.71
N GLY A 56 -15.18 0.13 3.96
CA GLY A 56 -14.89 -0.89 2.93
C GLY A 56 -13.51 -1.54 3.06
N GLY A 57 -12.69 -1.06 4.00
CA GLY A 57 -11.42 -1.68 4.37
C GLY A 57 -10.40 -1.74 3.23
N VAL A 58 -9.50 -2.73 3.33
CA VAL A 58 -8.44 -2.95 2.34
C VAL A 58 -9.02 -3.30 0.97
N LEU A 59 -10.11 -4.06 0.90
CA LEU A 59 -10.75 -4.40 -0.38
C LEU A 59 -11.32 -3.17 -1.10
N GLY A 60 -11.92 -2.23 -0.36
CA GLY A 60 -12.33 -0.95 -0.93
C GLY A 60 -11.15 -0.17 -1.54
N ILE A 61 -10.02 -0.13 -0.82
CA ILE A 61 -8.80 0.52 -1.31
C ILE A 61 -8.24 -0.18 -2.56
N LEU A 62 -8.20 -1.52 -2.58
CA LEU A 62 -7.76 -2.28 -3.74
C LEU A 62 -8.66 -2.03 -4.94
N GLY A 63 -9.99 -1.93 -4.74
CA GLY A 63 -10.95 -1.61 -5.81
C GLY A 63 -10.73 -0.23 -6.43
N GLU A 64 -10.36 0.78 -5.64
CA GLU A 64 -10.01 2.11 -6.17
C GLU A 64 -8.68 2.11 -6.94
N LEU A 65 -7.67 1.41 -6.43
CA LEU A 65 -6.40 1.26 -7.13
C LEU A 65 -6.58 0.50 -8.46
N ASP A 66 -7.45 -0.49 -8.46
CA ASP A 66 -7.79 -1.27 -9.65
C ASP A 66 -8.52 -0.45 -10.71
N ARG A 67 -9.49 0.39 -10.29
CA ARG A 67 -10.14 1.37 -11.18
C ARG A 67 -9.18 2.37 -11.79
N ALA A 68 -8.11 2.71 -11.06
CA ALA A 68 -7.05 3.60 -11.52
C ALA A 68 -5.95 2.88 -12.33
N GLU A 69 -6.11 1.59 -12.64
CA GLU A 69 -5.12 0.76 -13.35
C GLU A 69 -3.75 0.70 -12.64
N LEU A 70 -3.75 0.85 -11.31
CA LEU A 70 -2.56 0.80 -10.47
C LEU A 70 -2.33 -0.57 -9.82
N LEU A 71 -3.21 -1.54 -10.05
CA LEU A 71 -3.15 -2.90 -9.50
C LEU A 71 -2.84 -3.92 -10.60
N ASN A 72 -1.88 -4.82 -10.34
CA ASN A 72 -1.60 -5.94 -11.24
C ASN A 72 -2.56 -7.10 -10.95
N ARG A 73 -3.42 -7.46 -11.92
CA ARG A 73 -4.44 -8.51 -11.80
C ARG A 73 -3.92 -9.93 -12.10
N ASP A 74 -2.71 -10.06 -12.61
CA ASP A 74 -2.13 -11.35 -13.00
C ASP A 74 -1.44 -12.06 -11.83
N VAL A 75 -1.42 -11.44 -10.64
CA VAL A 75 -0.82 -12.01 -9.42
C VAL A 75 -1.83 -12.92 -8.73
N LYS A 76 -1.42 -14.17 -8.50
CA LYS A 76 -2.24 -15.16 -7.81
C LYS A 76 -2.32 -14.87 -6.31
N THR A 77 -3.52 -15.01 -5.76
CA THR A 77 -3.78 -15.13 -4.32
C THR A 77 -4.23 -16.56 -4.03
N PHE A 78 -3.75 -17.17 -2.95
CA PHE A 78 -4.08 -18.54 -2.55
C PHE A 78 -5.24 -18.57 -1.55
#